data_AF-A0A757VXS8-F1
#
_entry.id   AF-A0A757VXS8-F1
#
_cell.length_a   1.000
_cell.length_b   1.000
_cell.length_c   1.000
_cell.angle_alpha   90.00
_cell.angle_beta   90.00
_cell.angle_gamma   90.00
#
_symmetry.space_group_name_H-M   'P 1'
#
loop_
_entity.id
_entity.type
_entity.pdbx_description
1 polymer ?
#
loop_
_entity_poly.entity_id
_entity_poly.type
_entity_poly.pdbx_seq_one_letter_code
_entity_poly.pdbx_strand_id
1 'polypeptide(L)'
;MNKRFNIDWDNELTQEQLINLILTDEDLPKLRSLTIGNWGDCWEDETCQPIIDMIVENAPRFAHLESLFIGDMESEDCEISWIKQGDYSRLYAALPNLKELIIKGASDLRLGAIHHEKLEHLEIISGGIPSNVLAELQNAQLPALKTLKLFLGVEEYGFDGSLDNVMVLELSCGTLTDSGAEALLEHKDRIAHLETLDLHHHYLTPEMQEKLKAALPIPLNLSEALEPDDYDGDIYMNAMYTE
;
A
#
# COMPACT_ATOMS: atom_id res chain seq x y z
N MET A 1 -19.12 11.08 -3.66
CA MET A 1 -19.93 9.88 -3.40
C MET A 1 -18.98 8.70 -3.46
N ASN A 2 -19.08 7.81 -2.49
CA ASN A 2 -18.13 6.72 -2.31
C ASN A 2 -18.92 5.42 -2.35
N LYS A 3 -18.38 4.38 -2.98
CA LYS A 3 -19.06 3.09 -3.05
C LYS A 3 -18.05 1.96 -3.02
N ARG A 4 -18.36 0.96 -2.20
CA ARG A 4 -17.63 -0.30 -2.11
C ARG A 4 -18.38 -1.37 -2.90
N PHE A 5 -17.64 -2.18 -3.65
CA PHE A 5 -18.11 -3.38 -4.31
C PHE A 5 -17.30 -4.56 -3.79
N ASN A 6 -17.97 -5.63 -3.40
CA ASN A 6 -17.36 -6.87 -2.93
C ASN A 6 -18.26 -8.06 -3.27
N ILE A 7 -17.67 -9.24 -3.27
CA ILE A 7 -18.36 -10.53 -3.28
C ILE A 7 -18.56 -10.93 -1.83
N ASP A 8 -19.82 -11.14 -1.43
CA ASP A 8 -20.14 -11.74 -0.14
C ASP A 8 -20.17 -13.26 -0.29
N TRP A 9 -19.76 -13.97 0.77
CA TRP A 9 -19.84 -15.43 0.87
C TRP A 9 -21.25 -15.98 0.62
N ASP A 10 -22.28 -15.21 0.97
CA ASP A 10 -23.69 -15.62 0.80
C ASP A 10 -24.17 -15.56 -0.67
N ASN A 11 -23.44 -14.85 -1.55
CA ASN A 11 -23.95 -14.48 -2.87
C ASN A 11 -23.29 -15.25 -4.03
N GLU A 12 -22.21 -16.02 -3.75
CA GLU A 12 -21.43 -16.83 -4.72
C GLU A 12 -21.17 -16.14 -6.07
N LEU A 13 -20.95 -14.82 -6.06
CA LEU A 13 -20.68 -14.10 -7.29
C LEU A 13 -19.31 -14.49 -7.85
N THR A 14 -19.20 -14.54 -9.17
CA THR A 14 -17.89 -14.61 -9.84
C THR A 14 -17.28 -13.22 -9.98
N GLN A 15 -15.97 -13.14 -10.19
CA GLN A 15 -15.29 -11.86 -10.44
C GLN A 15 -15.86 -11.15 -11.69
N GLU A 16 -16.26 -11.90 -12.73
CA GLU A 16 -16.94 -11.34 -13.92
C GLU A 16 -18.28 -10.68 -13.56
N GLN A 17 -19.04 -11.29 -12.64
CA GLN A 17 -20.29 -10.72 -12.17
C GLN A 17 -20.07 -9.47 -11.33
N LEU A 18 -19.03 -9.43 -10.48
CA LEU A 18 -18.62 -8.23 -9.76
C LEU A 18 -18.28 -7.09 -10.72
N ILE A 19 -17.49 -7.38 -11.76
CA ILE A 19 -17.16 -6.43 -12.83
C ILE A 19 -18.43 -5.87 -13.49
N ASN A 20 -19.38 -6.74 -13.83
CA ASN A 20 -20.64 -6.33 -14.44
C ASN A 20 -21.48 -5.45 -13.48
N LEU A 21 -21.48 -5.76 -12.18
CA LEU A 21 -22.14 -4.92 -11.18
C LEU A 21 -21.55 -3.50 -11.13
N ILE A 22 -20.22 -3.38 -11.18
CA ILE A 22 -19.55 -2.07 -11.24
C ILE A 22 -19.92 -1.33 -12.53
N LEU A 23 -19.83 -2.00 -13.67
CA LEU A 23 -20.07 -1.39 -14.99
C LEU A 23 -21.53 -1.02 -15.25
N THR A 24 -22.48 -1.65 -14.56
CA THR A 24 -23.92 -1.38 -14.72
C THR A 24 -24.48 -0.47 -13.63
N ASP A 25 -23.65 -0.08 -12.67
CA ASP A 25 -24.06 0.82 -11.60
C ASP A 25 -24.46 2.20 -12.14
N GLU A 26 -25.71 2.60 -11.90
CA GLU A 26 -26.27 3.87 -12.38
C GLU A 26 -25.59 5.10 -11.74
N ASP A 27 -24.93 4.88 -10.61
CA ASP A 27 -24.28 5.87 -9.79
C ASP A 27 -22.78 6.02 -10.09
N LEU A 28 -22.21 5.11 -10.90
CA LEU A 28 -20.80 5.14 -11.33
C LEU A 28 -20.33 6.52 -11.84
N PRO A 29 -21.09 7.26 -12.70
CA PRO A 29 -20.67 8.58 -13.18
C PRO A 29 -20.60 9.66 -12.07
N LYS A 30 -21.26 9.42 -10.93
CA LYS A 30 -21.30 10.34 -9.78
C LYS A 30 -20.29 9.96 -8.69
N LEU A 31 -19.69 8.77 -8.78
CA LEU A 31 -18.67 8.34 -7.82
C LEU A 31 -17.46 9.27 -7.86
N ARG A 32 -16.77 9.34 -6.72
CA ARG A 32 -15.50 10.03 -6.55
C ARG A 32 -14.48 9.11 -5.90
N SER A 33 -14.93 8.23 -5.03
CA SER A 33 -14.14 7.13 -4.48
C SER A 33 -14.79 5.80 -4.84
N LEU A 34 -13.96 4.86 -5.28
CA LEU A 34 -14.33 3.48 -5.56
C LEU A 34 -13.48 2.56 -4.69
N THR A 35 -14.15 1.67 -3.95
CA THR A 35 -13.48 0.65 -3.13
C THR A 35 -13.83 -0.73 -3.68
N ILE A 36 -12.83 -1.57 -3.84
CA ILE A 36 -12.94 -2.96 -4.24
C ILE A 36 -12.51 -3.81 -3.05
N GLY A 37 -13.48 -4.50 -2.45
CA GLY A 37 -13.23 -5.48 -1.39
C GLY A 37 -12.96 -6.87 -1.97
N ASN A 38 -13.55 -7.89 -1.36
CA ASN A 38 -13.42 -9.27 -1.84
C ASN A 38 -13.85 -9.41 -3.32
N TRP A 39 -13.01 -10.03 -4.15
CA TRP A 39 -13.28 -10.28 -5.58
C TRP A 39 -13.47 -11.76 -5.94
N GLY A 40 -13.61 -12.65 -4.96
CA GLY A 40 -13.80 -14.08 -5.18
C GLY A 40 -12.58 -14.88 -4.73
N ASP A 41 -12.00 -15.68 -5.62
CA ASP A 41 -10.88 -16.61 -5.36
C ASP A 41 -9.54 -15.88 -5.17
N CYS A 42 -9.53 -14.88 -4.28
CA CYS A 42 -8.47 -13.91 -4.07
C CYS A 42 -7.17 -14.46 -3.46
N TRP A 43 -7.15 -15.76 -3.10
CA TRP A 43 -5.97 -16.49 -2.62
C TRP A 43 -5.59 -17.72 -3.49
N GLU A 44 -6.43 -18.18 -4.41
CA GLU A 44 -6.17 -19.36 -5.25
C GLU A 44 -5.65 -18.97 -6.65
N ASP A 45 -6.48 -19.07 -7.69
CA ASP A 45 -6.05 -18.86 -9.08
C ASP A 45 -6.31 -17.44 -9.59
N GLU A 46 -7.10 -16.63 -8.86
CA GLU A 46 -7.52 -15.30 -9.31
C GLU A 46 -6.71 -14.16 -8.66
N THR A 47 -6.32 -13.20 -9.50
CA THR A 47 -5.75 -11.90 -9.08
C THR A 47 -6.81 -10.81 -9.25
N CYS A 48 -6.56 -9.61 -8.74
CA CYS A 48 -7.39 -8.44 -9.07
C CYS A 48 -7.19 -7.92 -10.52
N GLN A 49 -6.34 -8.55 -11.34
CA GLN A 49 -5.99 -8.05 -12.68
C GLN A 49 -7.21 -7.79 -13.58
N PRO A 50 -8.25 -8.67 -13.65
CA PRO A 50 -9.41 -8.39 -14.49
C PRO A 50 -10.20 -7.14 -14.07
N ILE A 51 -10.14 -6.76 -12.79
CA ILE A 51 -10.74 -5.51 -12.30
C ILE A 51 -9.92 -4.31 -12.76
N ILE A 52 -8.59 -4.38 -12.69
CA ILE A 52 -7.68 -3.34 -13.21
C ILE A 52 -7.90 -3.16 -14.72
N ASP A 53 -7.89 -4.26 -15.48
CA ASP A 53 -8.10 -4.24 -16.92
C ASP A 53 -9.47 -3.65 -17.28
N MET A 54 -10.52 -4.02 -16.54
CA MET A 54 -11.85 -3.43 -16.72
C MET A 54 -11.84 -1.91 -16.57
N ILE A 55 -11.18 -1.36 -15.54
CA ILE A 55 -11.07 0.08 -15.33
C ILE A 55 -10.32 0.72 -16.50
N VAL A 56 -9.20 0.14 -16.92
CA VAL A 56 -8.35 0.66 -17.99
C VAL A 56 -9.06 0.65 -19.35
N GLU A 57 -9.74 -0.44 -19.68
CA GLU A 57 -10.47 -0.60 -20.94
C GLU A 57 -11.70 0.31 -21.01
N ASN A 58 -12.23 0.71 -19.86
CA ASN A 58 -13.36 1.64 -19.74
C ASN A 58 -12.93 3.01 -19.20
N ALA A 59 -11.67 3.40 -19.34
CA ALA A 59 -11.08 4.60 -18.72
C ALA A 59 -11.95 5.87 -18.79
N PRO A 60 -12.60 6.24 -19.92
CA PRO A 60 -13.47 7.41 -19.97
C PRO A 60 -14.62 7.42 -18.95
N ARG A 61 -15.08 6.25 -18.50
CA ARG A 61 -16.13 6.08 -17.49
C ARG A 61 -15.61 6.21 -16.05
N PHE A 62 -14.30 6.13 -15.84
CA PHE A 62 -13.66 6.17 -14.52
C PHE A 62 -12.74 7.37 -14.34
N ALA A 63 -12.43 8.12 -15.40
CA ALA A 63 -11.50 9.25 -15.40
C ALA A 63 -11.84 10.37 -14.40
N HIS A 64 -13.08 10.43 -13.89
CA HIS A 64 -13.51 11.39 -12.86
C HIS A 64 -13.26 10.92 -11.42
N LEU A 65 -12.81 9.68 -11.21
CA LEU A 65 -12.46 9.18 -9.88
C LEU A 65 -11.27 9.96 -9.31
N GLU A 66 -11.37 10.22 -8.02
CA GLU A 66 -10.36 10.91 -7.22
C GLU A 66 -9.72 9.97 -6.18
N SER A 67 -10.36 8.85 -5.83
CA SER A 67 -9.85 7.86 -4.89
C SER A 67 -10.18 6.44 -5.36
N LEU A 68 -9.22 5.53 -5.20
CA LEU A 68 -9.35 4.11 -5.49
C LEU A 68 -8.69 3.30 -4.38
N PHE A 69 -9.44 2.37 -3.79
CA PHE A 69 -8.92 1.39 -2.85
C PHE A 69 -9.18 -0.02 -3.40
N ILE A 70 -8.12 -0.80 -3.65
CA ILE A 70 -8.21 -2.20 -4.05
C ILE A 70 -7.68 -3.11 -2.93
N GLY A 71 -8.47 -4.12 -2.59
CA GLY A 71 -8.10 -5.15 -1.60
C GLY A 71 -8.64 -4.86 -0.21
N ASP A 72 -9.72 -4.06 -0.10
CA ASP A 72 -10.39 -3.76 1.16
C ASP A 72 -11.11 -5.01 1.72
N MET A 73 -10.31 -5.97 2.19
CA MET A 73 -10.68 -7.29 2.66
C MET A 73 -10.35 -7.41 4.14
N GLU A 74 -11.28 -7.96 4.91
CA GLU A 74 -11.03 -8.36 6.29
C GLU A 74 -10.31 -9.71 6.34
N SER A 75 -9.72 -10.08 7.48
CA SER A 75 -9.09 -11.40 7.64
C SER A 75 -10.07 -12.56 7.43
N GLU A 76 -11.37 -12.32 7.65
CA GLU A 76 -12.44 -13.28 7.35
C GLU A 76 -12.70 -13.45 5.85
N ASP A 77 -12.36 -12.44 5.03
CA ASP A 77 -12.43 -12.51 3.57
C ASP A 77 -11.18 -13.19 3.01
N CYS A 78 -10.00 -12.65 3.37
CA CYS A 78 -8.70 -13.15 2.92
C CYS A 78 -7.59 -12.61 3.83
N GLU A 79 -6.70 -13.50 4.27
CA GLU A 79 -5.47 -13.11 4.98
C GLU A 79 -4.61 -12.19 4.10
N ILE A 80 -4.07 -11.11 4.68
CA ILE A 80 -3.38 -10.04 3.91
C ILE A 80 -2.22 -10.55 3.05
N SER A 81 -1.50 -11.58 3.52
CA SER A 81 -0.38 -12.20 2.81
C SER A 81 -0.84 -13.03 1.60
N TRP A 82 -2.12 -13.37 1.53
CA TRP A 82 -2.69 -14.20 0.47
C TRP A 82 -3.42 -13.39 -0.60
N ILE A 83 -3.70 -12.12 -0.34
CA ILE A 83 -4.40 -11.24 -1.29
C ILE A 83 -3.54 -11.05 -2.55
N LYS A 84 -3.95 -11.68 -3.64
CA LYS A 84 -3.27 -11.62 -4.95
C LYS A 84 -3.65 -10.37 -5.74
N GLN A 85 -2.69 -9.47 -5.86
CA GLN A 85 -2.77 -8.25 -6.65
C GLN A 85 -2.45 -8.50 -8.13
N GLY A 86 -2.32 -7.42 -8.91
CA GLY A 86 -1.97 -7.46 -10.33
C GLY A 86 -0.99 -6.35 -10.73
N ASP A 87 -0.98 -6.03 -12.02
CA ASP A 87 -0.18 -5.00 -12.67
C ASP A 87 -0.95 -3.69 -12.86
N TYR A 88 -0.52 -2.68 -12.11
CA TYR A 88 -1.12 -1.34 -12.04
C TYR A 88 -0.51 -0.37 -13.07
N SER A 89 0.46 -0.77 -13.88
CA SER A 89 1.22 0.12 -14.78
C SER A 89 0.35 0.95 -15.71
N ARG A 90 -0.78 0.41 -16.16
CA ARG A 90 -1.73 1.08 -17.07
C ARG A 90 -2.76 1.95 -16.35
N LEU A 91 -2.91 1.78 -15.04
CA LEU A 91 -3.95 2.41 -14.24
C LEU A 91 -3.78 3.93 -14.15
N TYR A 92 -2.54 4.41 -14.01
CA TYR A 92 -2.25 5.84 -13.86
C TYR A 92 -2.72 6.67 -15.05
N ALA A 93 -2.56 6.15 -16.27
CA ALA A 93 -3.04 6.81 -17.49
C ALA A 93 -4.58 6.76 -17.62
N ALA A 94 -5.21 5.70 -17.09
CA ALA A 94 -6.65 5.53 -17.13
C ALA A 94 -7.39 6.45 -16.13
N LEU A 95 -6.74 6.81 -15.03
CA LEU A 95 -7.32 7.58 -13.92
C LEU A 95 -6.61 8.94 -13.72
N PRO A 96 -6.62 9.86 -14.70
CA PRO A 96 -5.80 11.08 -14.67
C PRO A 96 -6.18 12.10 -13.58
N ASN A 97 -7.28 11.87 -12.85
CA ASN A 97 -7.72 12.72 -11.73
C ASN A 97 -7.56 12.05 -10.37
N LEU A 98 -6.92 10.87 -10.32
CA LEU A 98 -6.70 10.13 -9.07
C LEU A 98 -5.80 10.93 -8.13
N LYS A 99 -6.27 11.12 -6.90
CA LYS A 99 -5.55 11.78 -5.81
C LYS A 99 -5.12 10.80 -4.73
N GLU A 100 -5.85 9.70 -4.59
CA GLU A 100 -5.59 8.69 -3.57
C GLU A 100 -5.63 7.29 -4.18
N LEU A 101 -4.59 6.51 -3.92
CA LEU A 101 -4.52 5.09 -4.26
C LEU A 101 -4.15 4.30 -3.00
N ILE A 102 -5.01 3.38 -2.60
CA ILE A 102 -4.78 2.45 -1.49
C ILE A 102 -4.79 1.03 -2.04
N ILE A 103 -3.80 0.23 -1.68
CA ILE A 103 -3.65 -1.17 -2.10
C ILE A 103 -3.42 -2.00 -0.84
N LYS A 104 -4.27 -3.00 -0.58
CA LYS A 104 -4.08 -3.94 0.55
C LYS A 104 -3.79 -5.34 0.02
N GLY A 105 -2.70 -5.95 0.49
CA GLY A 105 -2.07 -7.12 -0.10
C GLY A 105 -0.96 -6.74 -1.09
N ALA A 106 0.12 -7.51 -1.14
CA ALA A 106 1.23 -7.29 -2.07
C ALA A 106 1.67 -8.54 -2.86
N SER A 107 1.01 -9.68 -2.69
CA SER A 107 1.28 -10.88 -3.49
C SER A 107 1.00 -10.59 -4.96
N ASP A 108 1.95 -10.89 -5.84
CA ASP A 108 1.90 -10.59 -7.28
C ASP A 108 1.75 -9.10 -7.66
N LEU A 109 1.91 -8.17 -6.71
CA LEU A 109 1.79 -6.74 -6.95
C LEU A 109 2.90 -6.21 -7.87
N ARG A 110 2.50 -5.50 -8.93
CA ARG A 110 3.38 -4.70 -9.78
C ARG A 110 2.79 -3.30 -9.92
N LEU A 111 3.52 -2.29 -9.48
CA LEU A 111 3.18 -0.89 -9.69
C LEU A 111 3.60 -0.40 -11.08
N GLY A 112 4.65 -1.00 -11.64
CA GLY A 112 5.23 -0.60 -12.91
C GLY A 112 5.88 0.80 -12.88
N ALA A 113 5.99 1.44 -14.04
CA ALA A 113 6.54 2.79 -14.15
C ALA A 113 5.51 3.83 -13.72
N ILE A 114 5.62 4.31 -12.49
CA ILE A 114 4.65 5.23 -11.90
C ILE A 114 4.91 6.65 -12.39
N HIS A 115 3.95 7.23 -13.12
CA HIS A 115 3.91 8.66 -13.43
C HIS A 115 2.49 9.18 -13.23
N HIS A 116 2.29 10.05 -12.24
CA HIS A 116 0.98 10.66 -12.01
C HIS A 116 1.09 12.09 -11.44
N GLU A 117 0.50 13.06 -12.13
CA GLU A 117 0.61 14.49 -11.81
C GLU A 117 -0.23 14.95 -10.61
N LYS A 118 -1.23 14.16 -10.21
CA LYS A 118 -2.22 14.55 -9.20
C LYS A 118 -2.34 13.60 -8.01
N LEU A 119 -1.54 12.54 -7.97
CA LEU A 119 -1.62 11.58 -6.87
C LEU A 119 -0.99 12.23 -5.64
N GLU A 120 -1.80 12.43 -4.60
CA GLU A 120 -1.42 13.08 -3.35
C GLU A 120 -1.19 12.04 -2.23
N HIS A 121 -1.85 10.89 -2.29
CA HIS A 121 -1.75 9.80 -1.33
C HIS A 121 -1.55 8.46 -2.03
N LEU A 122 -0.51 7.73 -1.64
CA LEU A 122 -0.29 6.34 -2.03
C LEU A 122 -0.07 5.51 -0.78
N GLU A 123 -0.85 4.46 -0.61
CA GLU A 123 -0.76 3.56 0.55
C GLU A 123 -0.75 2.10 0.11
N ILE A 124 0.21 1.34 0.65
CA ILE A 124 0.34 -0.10 0.41
C ILE A 124 0.36 -0.80 1.77
N ILE A 125 -0.71 -1.50 2.07
CA ILE A 125 -0.90 -2.27 3.30
C ILE A 125 -0.52 -3.72 2.96
N SER A 126 0.55 -4.26 3.56
CA SER A 126 1.04 -5.61 3.26
C SER A 126 1.54 -6.32 4.51
N GLY A 127 1.44 -7.65 4.49
CA GLY A 127 2.15 -8.53 5.44
C GLY A 127 3.63 -8.70 5.12
N GLY A 128 4.06 -8.35 3.90
CA GLY A 128 5.43 -8.37 3.40
C GLY A 128 5.52 -7.69 2.02
N ILE A 129 6.19 -6.54 1.91
CA ILE A 129 6.31 -5.82 0.61
C ILE A 129 7.47 -6.41 -0.20
N PRO A 130 7.21 -6.89 -1.43
CA PRO A 130 8.27 -7.44 -2.26
C PRO A 130 9.17 -6.34 -2.82
N SER A 131 10.44 -6.67 -3.02
CA SER A 131 11.52 -5.75 -3.43
C SER A 131 11.28 -5.09 -4.78
N ASN A 132 10.54 -5.73 -5.70
CA ASN A 132 10.15 -5.13 -6.97
C ASN A 132 9.28 -3.88 -6.75
N VAL A 133 8.35 -3.92 -5.79
CA VAL A 133 7.46 -2.80 -5.46
C VAL A 133 8.27 -1.62 -4.93
N LEU A 134 9.25 -1.89 -4.06
CA LEU A 134 10.18 -0.87 -3.55
C LEU A 134 11.00 -0.23 -4.69
N ALA A 135 11.54 -1.06 -5.59
CA ALA A 135 12.31 -0.59 -6.73
C ALA A 135 11.47 0.26 -7.71
N GLU A 136 10.21 -0.10 -7.92
CA GLU A 136 9.27 0.65 -8.75
C GLU A 136 8.92 2.01 -8.11
N LEU A 137 8.66 2.04 -6.79
CA LEU A 137 8.44 3.28 -6.03
C LEU A 137 9.66 4.21 -6.05
N GLN A 138 10.88 3.65 -5.99
CA GLN A 138 12.12 4.43 -6.04
C GLN A 138 12.23 5.28 -7.32
N ASN A 139 11.65 4.79 -8.41
CA ASN A 139 11.66 5.41 -9.74
C ASN A 139 10.36 6.18 -10.07
N ALA A 140 9.44 6.30 -9.11
CA ALA A 140 8.15 6.95 -9.30
C ALA A 140 8.26 8.46 -9.55
N GLN A 141 7.42 8.96 -10.45
CA GLN A 141 7.26 10.38 -10.78
C GLN A 141 5.90 10.87 -10.28
N LEU A 142 5.85 11.28 -9.01
CA LEU A 142 4.65 11.69 -8.30
C LEU A 142 4.82 13.12 -7.73
N PRO A 143 4.86 14.17 -8.57
CA PRO A 143 5.20 15.53 -8.12
C PRO A 143 4.19 16.15 -7.14
N ALA A 144 2.98 15.60 -7.04
CA ALA A 144 1.94 16.06 -6.11
C ALA A 144 1.85 15.22 -4.82
N LEU A 145 2.69 14.20 -4.64
CA LEU A 145 2.61 13.28 -3.52
C LEU A 145 2.87 14.02 -2.21
N LYS A 146 1.96 13.83 -1.25
CA LYS A 146 2.04 14.36 0.11
C LYS A 146 2.22 13.25 1.12
N THR A 147 1.60 12.10 0.85
CA THR A 147 1.58 10.95 1.75
C THR A 147 1.97 9.69 0.99
N LEU A 148 2.95 8.96 1.53
CA LEU A 148 3.30 7.62 1.09
C LEU A 148 3.34 6.69 2.30
N LYS A 149 2.37 5.79 2.41
CA LYS A 149 2.27 4.84 3.52
C LYS A 149 2.60 3.44 3.06
N LEU A 150 3.51 2.75 3.73
CA LEU A 150 3.91 1.41 3.33
C LEU A 150 4.05 0.53 4.57
N PHE A 151 3.30 -0.57 4.59
CA PHE A 151 3.41 -1.57 5.65
C PHE A 151 4.39 -2.62 5.18
N LEU A 152 5.66 -2.51 5.59
CA LEU A 152 6.76 -3.33 5.08
C LEU A 152 6.56 -4.84 5.33
N GLY A 153 6.02 -5.19 6.50
CA GLY A 153 5.82 -6.58 6.86
C GLY A 153 7.11 -7.34 7.22
N VAL A 154 7.08 -8.67 7.10
CA VAL A 154 8.20 -9.58 7.44
C VAL A 154 8.50 -10.58 6.33
N GLU A 155 9.67 -11.23 6.40
CA GLU A 155 10.17 -12.14 5.36
C GLU A 155 9.23 -13.33 5.11
N GLU A 156 8.62 -13.85 6.17
CA GLU A 156 7.68 -14.98 6.13
C GLU A 156 6.44 -14.71 5.26
N TYR A 157 6.12 -13.43 5.04
CA TYR A 157 4.94 -12.99 4.30
C TYR A 157 5.29 -12.19 3.03
N GLY A 158 6.53 -12.30 2.55
CA GLY A 158 6.94 -11.83 1.22
C GLY A 158 7.85 -10.61 1.17
N PHE A 159 8.28 -10.08 2.32
CA PHE A 159 9.34 -9.06 2.33
C PHE A 159 10.69 -9.68 1.95
N ASP A 160 11.24 -9.33 0.79
CA ASP A 160 12.56 -9.82 0.32
C ASP A 160 13.54 -8.68 0.00
N GLY A 161 13.23 -7.46 0.47
CA GLY A 161 14.03 -6.27 0.26
C GLY A 161 15.15 -6.10 1.29
N SER A 162 16.29 -5.58 0.83
CA SER A 162 17.20 -4.82 1.70
C SER A 162 16.67 -3.40 1.85
N LEU A 163 16.81 -2.79 3.02
CA LEU A 163 16.47 -1.39 3.29
C LEU A 163 17.23 -0.40 2.40
N ASP A 164 18.32 -0.83 1.74
CA ASP A 164 19.00 -0.08 0.69
C ASP A 164 18.09 0.31 -0.50
N ASN A 165 16.96 -0.40 -0.68
CA ASN A 165 15.99 -0.16 -1.75
C ASN A 165 14.79 0.70 -1.32
N VAL A 166 14.69 1.08 -0.04
CA VAL A 166 13.52 1.76 0.54
C VAL A 166 13.78 3.27 0.58
N MET A 167 13.04 4.07 -0.19
CA MET A 167 13.38 5.49 -0.41
C MET A 167 12.35 6.50 0.07
N VAL A 168 11.13 6.13 0.44
CA VAL A 168 10.14 7.04 1.04
C VAL A 168 9.14 6.18 1.80
N LEU A 169 8.94 6.39 3.09
CA LEU A 169 8.08 5.50 3.87
C LEU A 169 7.45 6.19 5.08
N GLU A 170 6.13 6.20 5.19
CA GLU A 170 5.48 6.16 6.50
C GLU A 170 5.69 4.73 7.05
N LEU A 171 6.61 4.57 8.01
CA LEU A 171 6.98 3.31 8.69
C LEU A 171 6.12 3.07 9.93
N SER A 172 4.89 3.57 9.93
CA SER A 172 3.96 3.23 11.00
C SER A 172 3.56 1.76 10.92
N CYS A 173 3.35 1.13 12.08
CA CYS A 173 2.78 -0.23 12.22
C CYS A 173 3.69 -1.41 11.80
N GLY A 174 5.01 -1.19 11.67
CA GLY A 174 5.97 -2.19 11.15
C GLY A 174 6.99 -2.74 12.16
N THR A 175 8.00 -3.46 11.66
CA THR A 175 9.13 -4.03 12.41
C THR A 175 10.41 -3.18 12.28
N LEU A 176 10.27 -1.86 12.10
CA LEU A 176 11.39 -0.95 11.81
C LEU A 176 12.47 -0.97 12.90
N THR A 177 13.70 -1.37 12.54
CA THR A 177 14.89 -1.37 13.43
C THR A 177 15.87 -0.25 13.09
N ASP A 178 16.91 -0.08 13.92
CA ASP A 178 17.97 0.92 13.71
C ASP A 178 18.60 0.86 12.33
N SER A 179 18.82 -0.34 11.80
CA SER A 179 19.37 -0.53 10.45
C SER A 179 18.49 0.12 9.39
N GLY A 180 17.16 0.08 9.57
CA GLY A 180 16.21 0.73 8.66
C GLY A 180 16.21 2.24 8.80
N ALA A 181 16.35 2.75 10.02
CA ALA A 181 16.45 4.19 10.25
C ALA A 181 17.77 4.80 9.74
N GLU A 182 18.88 4.05 9.72
CA GLU A 182 20.12 4.54 9.10
C GLU A 182 19.95 4.75 7.59
N ALA A 183 19.29 3.82 6.90
CA ALA A 183 18.99 3.96 5.47
C ALA A 183 18.12 5.22 5.18
N LEU A 184 17.15 5.54 6.05
CA LEU A 184 16.37 6.79 5.93
C LEU A 184 17.25 8.04 5.97
N LEU A 185 18.27 8.04 6.84
CA LEU A 185 19.15 9.19 7.01
C LEU A 185 20.08 9.43 5.82
N GLU A 186 20.47 8.37 5.11
CA GLU A 186 21.30 8.46 3.89
C GLU A 186 20.56 9.13 2.73
N HIS A 187 19.23 9.10 2.74
CA HIS A 187 18.37 9.64 1.68
C HIS A 187 17.51 10.83 2.12
N LYS A 188 17.85 11.47 3.24
CA LYS A 188 17.10 12.58 3.85
C LYS A 188 16.70 13.72 2.90
N ASP A 189 17.52 14.03 1.90
CA ASP A 189 17.23 15.11 0.94
C ASP A 189 16.02 14.81 0.06
N ARG A 190 15.72 13.52 -0.17
CA ARG A 190 14.55 13.08 -0.93
C ARG A 190 13.25 13.12 -0.14
N ILE A 191 13.31 13.04 1.19
CA ILE A 191 12.14 13.07 2.09
C ILE A 191 11.93 14.43 2.77
N ALA A 192 12.84 15.39 2.54
CA ALA A 192 12.75 16.72 3.13
C ALA A 192 11.50 17.53 2.70
N HIS A 193 10.77 17.10 1.67
CA HIS A 193 9.56 17.74 1.18
C HIS A 193 8.26 17.21 1.84
N LEU A 194 8.35 16.16 2.66
CA LEU A 194 7.18 15.57 3.31
C LEU A 194 6.62 16.48 4.40
N GLU A 195 5.30 16.45 4.59
CA GLU A 195 4.64 17.21 5.66
C GLU A 195 4.87 16.59 7.04
N THR A 196 5.00 15.26 7.11
CA THR A 196 5.31 14.48 8.31
C THR A 196 5.94 13.14 7.91
N LEU A 197 6.71 12.55 8.82
CA LEU A 197 7.20 11.18 8.69
C LEU A 197 6.75 10.40 9.93
N ASP A 198 5.73 9.57 9.78
CA ASP A 198 5.22 8.73 10.84
C ASP A 198 5.93 7.36 10.85
N LEU A 199 6.53 7.05 11.99
CA LEU A 199 7.33 5.85 12.28
C LEU A 199 6.79 5.18 13.57
N HIS A 200 5.52 5.37 13.94
CA HIS A 200 5.00 4.78 15.18
C HIS A 200 4.95 3.25 15.12
N HIS A 201 5.02 2.59 16.28
CA HIS A 201 5.07 1.13 16.38
C HIS A 201 6.30 0.57 15.66
N HIS A 202 7.45 0.71 16.31
CA HIS A 202 8.78 0.44 15.74
C HIS A 202 9.73 -0.14 16.79
N TYR A 203 10.87 -0.69 16.37
CA TYR A 203 11.92 -1.29 17.20
C TYR A 203 13.23 -0.46 17.15
N LEU A 204 13.12 0.87 17.18
CA LEU A 204 14.27 1.78 17.13
C LEU A 204 14.82 2.05 18.52
N THR A 205 16.13 1.99 18.66
CA THR A 205 16.81 2.36 19.90
C THR A 205 16.64 3.85 20.19
N PRO A 206 16.70 4.25 21.47
CA PRO A 206 16.65 5.67 21.85
C PRO A 206 17.73 6.52 21.16
N GLU A 207 18.91 5.96 20.91
CA GLU A 207 20.00 6.65 20.21
C GLU A 207 19.61 6.97 18.75
N MET A 208 19.03 5.99 18.06
CA MET A 208 18.58 6.18 16.68
C MET A 208 17.42 7.17 16.57
N GLN A 209 16.49 7.14 17.52
CA GLN A 209 15.39 8.11 17.58
C GLN A 209 15.90 9.55 17.68
N GLU A 210 16.89 9.80 18.54
CA GLU A 210 17.51 11.13 18.65
C GLU A 210 18.30 11.51 17.39
N LYS A 211 18.98 10.54 16.76
CA LYS A 211 19.68 10.74 15.48
C LYS A 211 18.71 11.16 14.37
N LEU A 212 17.53 10.52 14.27
CA LEU A 212 16.48 10.88 13.32
C LEU A 212 15.95 12.30 13.56
N LYS A 213 15.59 12.64 14.81
CA LYS A 213 15.10 13.99 15.17
C LYS A 213 16.12 15.09 14.86
N ALA A 214 17.40 14.80 15.03
CA ALA A 214 18.45 15.78 14.76
C ALA A 214 18.71 15.98 13.25
N ALA A 215 18.52 14.94 12.45
CA ALA A 215 18.91 14.93 11.04
C ALA A 215 17.78 15.27 10.06
N LEU A 216 16.52 15.04 10.44
CA LEU A 216 15.36 15.29 9.61
C LEU A 216 14.65 16.59 10.01
N PRO A 217 14.40 17.53 9.07
CA PRO A 217 13.76 18.81 9.38
C PRO A 217 12.22 18.72 9.45
N ILE A 218 11.65 17.54 9.19
CA ILE A 218 10.22 17.27 9.13
C ILE A 218 9.71 16.73 10.49
N PRO A 219 8.44 16.97 10.87
CA PRO A 219 7.84 16.34 12.04
C PRO A 219 7.95 14.82 11.98
N LEU A 220 8.34 14.19 13.11
CA LEU A 220 8.45 12.75 13.26
C LEU A 220 7.44 12.24 14.28
N ASN A 221 6.67 11.21 13.93
CA ASN A 221 5.98 10.40 14.93
C ASN A 221 6.83 9.16 15.23
N LEU A 222 7.29 9.04 16.47
CA LEU A 222 8.13 7.94 16.97
C LEU A 222 7.46 7.31 18.20
N SER A 223 6.12 7.31 18.25
CA SER A 223 5.38 6.71 19.37
C SER A 223 5.41 5.18 19.30
N GLU A 224 5.13 4.52 20.43
CA GLU A 224 5.02 3.06 20.48
C GLU A 224 6.32 2.32 20.10
N ALA A 225 7.45 2.78 20.63
CA ALA A 225 8.70 2.01 20.56
C ALA A 225 8.53 0.67 21.30
N LEU A 226 8.88 -0.43 20.63
CA LEU A 226 8.81 -1.80 21.09
C LEU A 226 10.20 -2.37 21.33
N GLU A 227 10.29 -3.31 22.26
CA GLU A 227 11.46 -4.16 22.43
C GLU A 227 11.20 -5.50 21.72
N PRO A 228 12.14 -6.03 20.93
CA PRO A 228 11.98 -7.35 20.32
C PRO A 228 11.88 -8.43 21.40
N ASP A 229 11.04 -9.43 21.19
CA ASP A 229 10.95 -10.58 22.07
C ASP A 229 12.09 -11.56 21.75
N ASP A 230 12.82 -12.05 22.75
CA ASP A 230 13.80 -13.14 22.61
C ASP A 230 13.18 -14.43 23.15
N TYR A 231 13.00 -15.41 22.27
CA TYR A 231 12.53 -16.74 22.64
C TYR A 231 13.38 -17.81 21.98
N ASP A 232 14.08 -18.59 22.82
CA ASP A 232 15.02 -19.65 22.41
C ASP A 232 16.20 -19.16 21.53
N GLY A 233 16.58 -17.89 21.68
CA GLY A 233 17.66 -17.27 20.90
C GLY A 233 17.23 -16.73 19.54
N ASP A 234 15.95 -16.87 19.18
CA ASP A 234 15.34 -16.23 18.03
C ASP A 234 14.65 -14.93 18.44
N ILE A 235 14.84 -13.89 17.64
CA ILE A 235 14.26 -12.56 17.86
C ILE A 235 12.92 -12.47 17.14
N TYR A 236 11.84 -12.21 17.88
CA TYR A 236 10.49 -12.03 17.36
C TYR A 236 10.10 -10.56 17.40
N MET A 237 9.55 -10.08 16.29
CA MET A 237 8.99 -8.73 16.18
C MET A 237 7.56 -8.86 15.66
N ASN A 238 6.60 -8.39 16.43
CA ASN A 238 5.21 -8.32 16.02
C ASN A 238 5.02 -7.06 15.16
N ALA A 239 4.46 -7.21 13.97
CA ALA A 239 3.90 -6.10 13.20
C ALA A 239 2.53 -5.74 13.78
N MET A 240 2.12 -4.47 13.69
CA MET A 240 0.80 -4.08 14.17
C MET A 240 -0.25 -4.67 13.23
N TYR A 241 -1.06 -5.59 13.73
CA TYR A 241 -2.29 -5.99 13.06
C TYR A 241 -3.27 -4.83 13.23
N THR A 242 -3.62 -4.13 12.14
CA THR A 242 -4.75 -3.21 12.17
C THR A 242 -6.01 -4.03 12.39
N GLU A 243 -6.79 -3.69 13.42
CA GLU A 243 -8.21 -4.06 13.49
C GLU A 243 -9.00 -3.54 12.28
#